data_AF-A0A6B2UD06-F1
#
_entry.id   AF-A0A6B2UD06-F1
#
_cell.length_a   1.000
_cell.length_b   1.000
_cell.length_c   1.000
_cell.angle_alpha   90.00
_cell.angle_beta   90.00
_cell.angle_gamma   90.00
#
_symmetry.space_group_name_H-M   'P 1'
#
loop_
_entity.id
_entity.type
_entity.pdbx_description
1 polymer ?
#
loop_
_entity_poly.entity_id
_entity_poly.type
_entity_poly.pdbx_seq_one_letter_code
_entity_poly.pdbx_strand_id
1 'polypeptide(L)'
;MHTEARATQAATEATAAEATEVGARTSGGVDAGAWELRAATATDLDALVEIRAEVMRPDLERLGRYDAHRVRQRLRDAFSPVHTSAIVSAGALAGCVTFRPAEAGGHWLEHFYLAPRHQGRGLGGAVLRSLLARADGRSVRLHVLRGSAAQRLYARHGFHVEDEGPVDVLMVRPAGGTTPGAGGTAAGPGSTAPGAARATAQG
;
A
#
# COMPACT_ATOMS: atom_id res chain seq x y z
N MET A 1 23.37 8.12 -32.60
CA MET A 1 22.61 6.86 -32.60
C MET A 1 22.33 6.47 -31.14
N HIS A 2 21.33 7.12 -30.54
CA HIS A 2 20.99 7.08 -29.12
C HIS A 2 19.61 6.43 -28.96
N THR A 3 19.55 5.10 -28.95
CA THR A 3 18.29 4.36 -29.00
C THR A 3 18.26 3.26 -27.95
N GLU A 4 18.32 3.58 -26.65
CA GLU A 4 18.08 2.57 -25.59
C GLU A 4 17.84 3.09 -24.15
N ALA A 5 17.55 4.37 -23.94
CA ALA A 5 17.35 4.94 -22.58
C ALA A 5 15.88 5.29 -22.28
N ARG A 6 14.92 4.49 -22.76
CA ARG A 6 13.49 4.84 -22.82
C ARG A 6 12.55 4.04 -21.90
N ALA A 7 13.05 3.35 -20.86
CA ALA A 7 12.24 2.41 -20.06
C ALA A 7 12.11 2.73 -18.55
N THR A 8 12.48 3.93 -18.09
CA THR A 8 12.36 4.28 -16.64
C THR A 8 11.58 5.58 -16.42
N GLN A 9 10.79 5.99 -17.41
CA GLN A 9 10.11 7.29 -17.45
C GLN A 9 8.58 7.18 -17.60
N ALA A 10 7.96 6.02 -17.41
CA ALA A 10 6.52 5.84 -17.67
C ALA A 10 5.79 5.16 -16.50
N ALA A 11 5.33 5.96 -15.54
CA ALA A 11 4.04 5.80 -14.86
C ALA A 11 3.68 7.05 -14.01
N THR A 12 4.17 8.21 -14.44
CA THR A 12 3.76 9.54 -13.97
C THR A 12 3.16 10.22 -15.20
N GLU A 13 1.94 10.77 -15.05
CA GLU A 13 1.15 11.61 -15.98
C GLU A 13 0.00 10.93 -16.77
N ALA A 14 -1.13 11.65 -16.80
CA ALA A 14 -2.51 11.34 -17.26
C ALA A 14 -3.39 10.71 -16.15
N THR A 15 -4.53 11.26 -15.70
CA THR A 15 -5.40 12.32 -16.21
C THR A 15 -6.14 13.03 -15.07
N ALA A 16 -6.25 14.36 -15.16
CA ALA A 16 -7.08 15.20 -14.31
C ALA A 16 -8.53 15.25 -14.83
N ALA A 17 -9.51 15.07 -13.94
CA ALA A 17 -10.82 15.75 -13.98
C ALA A 17 -11.68 15.37 -12.76
N GLU A 18 -12.15 16.41 -12.07
CA GLU A 18 -13.31 16.45 -11.15
C GLU A 18 -13.16 15.85 -9.74
N ALA A 19 -12.73 16.71 -8.80
CA ALA A 19 -12.88 16.51 -7.36
C ALA A 19 -13.74 17.65 -6.78
N THR A 20 -15.01 17.35 -6.52
CA THR A 20 -15.83 18.08 -5.56
C THR A 20 -15.94 17.24 -4.28
N GLU A 21 -15.39 17.82 -3.21
CA GLU A 21 -15.70 17.66 -1.78
C GLU A 21 -15.73 16.26 -1.12
N VAL A 22 -15.01 16.14 0.01
CA VAL A 22 -15.58 16.07 1.38
C VAL A 22 -14.48 15.63 2.34
N GLY A 23 -14.06 16.54 3.23
CA GLY A 23 -13.08 16.29 4.29
C GLY A 23 -13.64 15.44 5.41
N ALA A 24 -13.43 14.12 5.33
CA ALA A 24 -13.81 13.17 6.37
C ALA A 24 -12.76 13.13 7.50
N ARG A 25 -13.00 13.90 8.57
CA ARG A 25 -12.37 13.67 9.89
C ARG A 25 -12.88 12.35 10.44
N THR A 26 -12.01 11.35 10.59
CA THR A 26 -12.38 10.07 11.22
C THR A 26 -11.49 9.80 12.41
N SER A 27 -12.08 9.82 13.60
CA SER A 27 -11.52 9.32 14.84
C SER A 27 -11.74 7.80 14.91
N GLY A 28 -10.66 7.01 14.96
CA GLY A 28 -10.73 5.57 15.23
C GLY A 28 -10.31 5.28 16.68
N GLY A 29 -11.26 4.91 17.54
CA GLY A 29 -10.98 4.24 18.83
C GLY A 29 -10.92 2.71 18.63
N VAL A 30 -10.30 1.88 19.48
CA VAL A 30 -9.88 2.00 20.89
C VAL A 30 -8.58 1.17 21.09
N ASP A 31 -7.71 1.59 22.01
CA ASP A 31 -6.50 0.89 22.56
C ASP A 31 -5.13 0.96 21.86
N ALA A 32 -4.85 1.99 21.07
CA ALA A 32 -3.48 2.50 20.91
C ALA A 32 -3.58 4.03 20.87
N GLY A 33 -2.84 4.71 21.75
CA GLY A 33 -3.00 6.13 22.09
C GLY A 33 -3.55 7.03 20.98
N ALA A 34 -4.55 7.85 21.34
CA ALA A 34 -5.34 8.70 20.45
C ALA A 34 -4.54 9.15 19.22
N TRP A 35 -4.88 8.56 18.07
CA TRP A 35 -4.33 8.93 16.78
C TRP A 35 -5.47 9.29 15.84
N GLU A 36 -5.18 10.18 14.90
CA GLU A 36 -6.12 10.67 13.91
C GLU A 36 -5.47 10.77 12.54
N LEU A 37 -6.31 10.67 11.51
CA LEU A 37 -5.96 11.02 10.14
C LEU A 37 -6.63 12.34 9.80
N ARG A 38 -5.82 13.30 9.37
CA ARG A 38 -6.30 14.55 8.80
C ARG A 38 -5.66 14.79 7.44
N ALA A 39 -6.29 15.62 6.60
CA ALA A 39 -5.69 16.05 5.35
C ALA A 39 -4.30 16.66 5.63
N ALA A 40 -3.30 16.25 4.85
CA ALA A 40 -1.98 16.86 4.92
C ALA A 40 -2.02 18.25 4.26
N THR A 41 -1.35 19.20 4.88
CA THR A 41 -1.23 20.57 4.39
C THR A 41 0.21 20.86 3.94
N ALA A 42 0.42 21.95 3.21
CA ALA A 42 1.76 22.37 2.82
C ALA A 42 2.69 22.59 4.02
N THR A 43 2.15 22.97 5.18
CA THR A 43 2.90 23.15 6.43
C THR A 43 3.45 21.83 6.98
N ASP A 44 2.83 20.69 6.64
CA ASP A 44 3.31 19.37 7.05
C ASP A 44 4.46 18.89 6.16
N LEU A 45 4.58 19.41 4.94
CA LEU A 45 5.43 18.85 3.89
C LEU A 45 6.89 18.73 4.32
N ASP A 46 7.48 19.78 4.89
CA ASP A 46 8.89 19.77 5.29
C ASP A 46 9.16 18.71 6.38
N ALA A 47 8.27 18.59 7.36
CA ALA A 47 8.39 17.57 8.40
C ALA A 47 8.22 16.15 7.83
N LEU A 48 7.29 15.95 6.87
CA LEU A 48 7.08 14.67 6.22
C LEU A 48 8.26 14.26 5.34
N VAL A 49 8.91 15.23 4.68
CA VAL A 49 10.13 15.03 3.88
C VAL A 49 11.27 14.50 4.75
N GLU A 50 11.47 15.08 5.93
CA GLU A 50 12.49 14.59 6.86
C GLU A 50 12.14 13.22 7.45
N ILE A 51 10.87 12.97 7.80
CA ILE A 51 10.42 11.64 8.25
C ILE A 51 10.71 10.59 7.17
N ARG A 52 10.42 10.88 5.89
CA ARG A 52 10.75 9.96 4.79
C ARG A 52 12.26 9.71 4.69
N ALA A 53 13.07 10.77 4.78
CA ALA A 53 14.52 10.66 4.70
C ALA A 53 15.08 9.75 5.81
N GLU A 54 14.54 9.85 7.02
CA GLU A 54 14.92 9.03 8.16
C GLU A 54 14.45 7.57 8.01
N VAL A 55 13.17 7.37 7.65
CA VAL A 55 12.57 6.03 7.54
C VAL A 55 13.18 5.22 6.39
N MET A 56 13.45 5.86 5.24
CA MET A 56 13.99 5.16 4.08
C MET A 56 15.50 4.98 4.11
N ARG A 57 16.23 5.74 4.93
CA ARG A 57 17.69 5.67 5.02
C ARG A 57 18.23 4.25 5.21
N PRO A 58 17.82 3.47 6.23
CA PRO A 58 18.40 2.13 6.46
C PRO A 58 18.13 1.17 5.30
N ASP A 59 16.97 1.27 4.67
CA ASP A 59 16.60 0.41 3.54
C ASP A 59 17.38 0.79 2.28
N LEU A 60 17.56 2.09 2.01
CA LEU A 60 18.28 2.59 0.83
C LEU A 60 19.80 2.46 0.97
N GLU A 61 20.36 2.65 2.17
CA GLU A 61 21.77 2.40 2.46
C GLU A 61 22.10 0.92 2.24
N ARG A 62 21.26 0.01 2.73
CA ARG A 62 21.40 -1.45 2.47
C ARG A 62 21.37 -1.79 0.99
N LEU A 63 20.57 -1.07 0.21
CA LEU A 63 20.48 -1.25 -1.24
C LEU A 63 21.58 -0.50 -2.02
N GLY A 64 22.46 0.24 -1.33
CA GLY A 64 23.50 1.06 -1.96
C GLY A 64 22.98 2.21 -2.83
N ARG A 65 21.75 2.68 -2.56
CA ARG A 65 21.01 3.65 -3.39
C ARG A 65 20.56 4.89 -2.61
N TYR A 66 21.15 5.14 -1.45
CA TYR A 66 20.80 6.31 -0.65
C TYR A 66 21.30 7.60 -1.32
N ASP A 67 20.37 8.49 -1.62
CA ASP A 67 20.63 9.85 -2.08
C ASP A 67 19.75 10.80 -1.26
N ALA A 68 20.40 11.62 -0.44
CA ALA A 68 19.73 12.51 0.51
C ALA A 68 18.89 13.60 -0.17
N HIS A 69 19.22 13.99 -1.40
CA HIS A 69 18.45 14.95 -2.17
C HIS A 69 17.25 14.26 -2.81
N ARG A 70 17.47 13.13 -3.49
CA ARG A 70 16.44 12.41 -4.23
C ARG A 70 15.33 11.86 -3.33
N VAL A 71 15.67 11.39 -2.13
CA VAL A 71 14.67 10.90 -1.17
C VAL A 71 13.74 12.02 -0.72
N ARG A 72 14.26 13.23 -0.55
CA ARG A 72 13.49 14.40 -0.15
C ARG A 72 12.63 14.93 -1.29
N GLN A 73 13.20 15.06 -2.48
CA GLN A 73 12.46 15.55 -3.65
C GLN A 73 11.29 14.66 -4.02
N ARG A 74 11.46 13.33 -3.96
CA ARG A 74 10.40 12.40 -4.34
C ARG A 74 9.09 12.60 -3.60
N LEU A 75 9.14 12.93 -2.31
CA LEU A 75 7.92 13.20 -1.57
C LEU A 75 7.31 14.53 -1.97
N ARG A 76 8.12 15.56 -2.22
CA ARG A 76 7.63 16.86 -2.69
C ARG A 76 6.91 16.74 -4.03
N ASP A 77 7.51 16.02 -4.97
CA ASP A 77 6.97 15.82 -6.31
C ASP A 77 5.66 15.01 -6.29
N ALA A 78 5.55 14.05 -5.38
CA ALA A 78 4.39 13.18 -5.24
C ALA A 78 3.37 13.68 -4.19
N PHE A 79 3.63 14.82 -3.53
CA PHE A 79 2.75 15.32 -2.48
C PHE A 79 1.45 15.83 -3.08
N SER A 80 0.38 15.07 -2.88
CA SER A 80 -0.97 15.51 -3.20
C SER A 80 -1.76 15.68 -1.90
N PRO A 81 -2.15 16.91 -1.51
CA PRO A 81 -2.95 17.14 -0.30
C PRO A 81 -4.34 16.50 -0.37
N VAL A 82 -4.82 16.15 -1.58
CA VAL A 82 -6.11 15.48 -1.80
C VAL A 82 -6.05 14.01 -1.37
N HIS A 83 -4.93 13.34 -1.62
CA HIS A 83 -4.78 11.91 -1.35
C HIS A 83 -3.87 11.59 -0.16
N THR A 84 -3.12 12.59 0.32
CA THR A 84 -2.18 12.44 1.42
C THR A 84 -2.82 12.85 2.73
N SER A 85 -2.85 11.93 3.68
CA SER A 85 -3.26 12.16 5.05
C SER A 85 -2.05 12.23 5.96
N ALA A 86 -2.02 13.22 6.84
CA ALA A 86 -1.10 13.29 7.96
C ALA A 86 -1.63 12.41 9.10
N ILE A 87 -0.72 11.62 9.68
CA ILE A 87 -0.99 10.78 10.85
C ILE A 87 -0.56 11.57 12.06
N VAL A 88 -1.49 11.92 12.94
CA VAL A 88 -1.22 12.62 14.19
C VAL A 88 -1.44 11.64 15.34
N SER A 89 -0.49 11.56 16.27
CA SER A 89 -0.60 10.72 17.47
C SER A 89 -0.21 11.55 18.69
N ALA A 90 -1.06 11.55 19.72
CA ALA A 90 -0.88 12.36 20.93
C ALA A 90 -0.62 13.86 20.63
N GLY A 91 -1.27 14.41 19.60
CA GLY A 91 -1.13 15.81 19.18
C GLY A 91 0.12 16.14 18.37
N ALA A 92 0.99 15.15 18.07
CA ALA A 92 2.20 15.35 17.28
C ALA A 92 2.11 14.66 15.91
N LEU A 93 2.73 15.27 14.90
CA LEU A 93 2.88 14.64 13.59
C LEU A 93 3.72 13.37 13.73
N ALA A 94 3.08 12.24 13.49
CA ALA A 94 3.67 10.91 13.57
C ALA A 94 4.11 10.39 12.21
N GLY A 95 3.54 10.90 11.10
CA GLY A 95 3.88 10.47 9.76
C GLY A 95 2.84 10.86 8.71
N CYS A 96 2.86 10.17 7.57
CA CYS A 96 1.86 10.34 6.51
C CYS A 96 1.52 9.03 5.81
N VAL A 97 0.43 9.06 5.07
CA VAL A 97 0.01 8.01 4.15
C VAL A 97 -0.71 8.63 2.97
N THR A 98 -0.39 8.18 1.76
CA THR A 98 -1.15 8.53 0.56
C THR A 98 -2.04 7.36 0.18
N PHE A 99 -3.33 7.60 0.11
CA PHE A 99 -4.32 6.59 -0.26
C PHE A 99 -5.17 7.13 -1.41
N ARG A 100 -4.95 6.61 -2.61
CA ARG A 100 -5.59 7.10 -3.84
C ARG A 100 -6.34 5.98 -4.57
N PRO A 101 -7.43 6.28 -5.28
CA PRO A 101 -8.09 5.30 -6.12
C PRO A 101 -7.16 4.86 -7.26
N ALA A 102 -7.27 3.59 -7.66
CA ALA A 102 -6.60 3.06 -8.85
C ALA A 102 -7.54 3.11 -10.06
N GLU A 103 -7.01 3.45 -11.23
CA GLU A 103 -7.80 3.56 -12.48
C GLU A 103 -8.49 2.25 -12.87
N ALA A 104 -7.81 1.11 -12.65
CA ALA A 104 -8.35 -0.22 -12.90
C ALA A 104 -9.30 -0.73 -11.78
N GLY A 105 -9.69 0.14 -10.84
CA GLY A 105 -10.44 -0.21 -9.64
C GLY A 105 -9.55 -0.61 -8.46
N GLY A 106 -10.03 -0.36 -7.24
CA GLY A 106 -9.25 -0.53 -6.02
C GLY A 106 -8.50 0.73 -5.61
N HIS A 107 -7.45 0.57 -4.81
CA HIS A 107 -6.67 1.67 -4.25
C HIS A 107 -5.17 1.41 -4.28
N TRP A 108 -4.40 2.48 -4.42
CA TRP A 108 -2.97 2.51 -4.18
C TRP A 108 -2.70 3.08 -2.79
N LEU A 109 -1.94 2.32 -2.00
CA LEU A 109 -1.34 2.77 -0.75
C LEU A 109 0.13 3.11 -1.02
N GLU A 110 0.44 4.40 -0.92
CA GLU A 110 1.75 4.95 -1.21
C GLU A 110 2.21 5.82 -0.04
N HIS A 111 3.50 6.15 -0.01
CA HIS A 111 4.07 7.12 0.93
C HIS A 111 3.71 6.86 2.41
N PHE A 112 3.55 5.59 2.80
CA PHE A 112 3.22 5.23 4.17
C PHE A 112 4.46 5.26 5.05
N TYR A 113 4.66 6.36 5.77
CA TYR A 113 5.81 6.59 6.62
C TYR A 113 5.36 6.94 8.02
N LEU A 114 6.02 6.35 9.02
CA LEU A 114 5.89 6.71 10.43
C LEU A 114 7.26 7.04 10.98
N ALA A 115 7.36 8.15 11.71
CA ALA A 115 8.59 8.53 12.40
C ALA A 115 9.05 7.37 13.30
N PRO A 116 10.36 7.05 13.35
CA PRO A 116 10.87 5.89 14.09
C PRO A 116 10.40 5.79 15.55
N ARG A 117 10.26 6.93 16.23
CA ARG A 117 9.73 7.03 17.61
C ARG A 117 8.30 6.49 17.80
N HIS A 118 7.53 6.36 16.73
CA HIS A 118 6.16 5.82 16.73
C HIS A 118 6.05 4.40 16.14
N GLN A 119 7.16 3.83 15.66
CA GLN A 119 7.20 2.47 15.12
C GLN A 119 7.21 1.42 16.24
N GLY A 120 6.78 0.19 15.93
CA GLY A 120 6.77 -0.92 16.90
C GLY A 120 5.68 -0.84 17.98
N ARG A 121 4.83 0.20 17.97
CA ARG A 121 3.78 0.46 18.97
C ARG A 121 2.36 0.16 18.48
N GLY A 122 2.22 -0.57 17.37
CA GLY A 122 0.92 -0.91 16.77
C GLY A 122 0.24 0.21 15.97
N LEU A 123 0.75 1.45 15.99
CA LEU A 123 0.17 2.60 15.27
C LEU A 123 0.03 2.32 13.76
N GLY A 124 1.08 1.80 13.12
CA GLY A 124 1.04 1.51 11.69
C GLY A 124 -0.02 0.47 11.31
N GLY A 125 -0.21 -0.55 12.16
CA GLY A 125 -1.27 -1.53 11.96
C GLY A 125 -2.66 -0.94 12.18
N ALA A 126 -2.82 -0.03 13.16
CA ALA A 126 -4.09 0.65 13.41
C ALA A 126 -4.50 1.57 12.25
N VAL A 127 -3.57 2.38 11.75
CA VAL A 127 -3.76 3.22 10.55
C VAL A 127 -4.11 2.36 9.35
N LEU A 128 -3.34 1.30 9.09
CA LEU A 128 -3.58 0.42 7.95
C LEU A 128 -4.95 -0.27 8.02
N ARG A 129 -5.40 -0.75 9.18
CA ARG A 129 -6.74 -1.32 9.35
C ARG A 129 -7.84 -0.30 9.02
N SER A 130 -7.69 0.95 9.46
CA SER A 130 -8.66 1.99 9.16
C SER A 130 -8.74 2.30 7.66
N LEU A 131 -7.59 2.34 6.96
CA LEU A 131 -7.56 2.53 5.51
C LEU A 131 -8.18 1.35 4.75
N LEU A 132 -7.90 0.12 5.19
CA LEU A 132 -8.49 -1.08 4.60
C LEU A 132 -10.00 -1.14 4.80
N ALA A 133 -10.52 -0.64 5.93
CA ALA A 133 -11.95 -0.49 6.14
C ALA A 133 -12.56 0.53 5.15
N ARG A 134 -11.87 1.65 4.89
CA ARG A 134 -12.28 2.66 3.88
C ARG A 134 -12.22 2.13 2.44
N ALA A 135 -11.37 1.14 2.18
CA ALA A 135 -11.31 0.48 0.88
C ALA A 135 -12.57 -0.33 0.58
N ASP A 136 -13.43 -0.59 1.58
CA ASP A 136 -14.72 -1.27 1.46
C ASP A 136 -14.64 -2.58 0.65
N GLY A 137 -13.68 -3.43 1.03
CA GLY A 137 -13.48 -4.71 0.36
C GLY A 137 -12.91 -4.62 -1.06
N ARG A 138 -12.52 -3.44 -1.56
CA ARG A 138 -11.79 -3.31 -2.83
C ARG A 138 -10.32 -3.71 -2.68
N SER A 139 -9.68 -4.02 -3.81
CA SER A 139 -8.26 -4.36 -3.85
C SER A 139 -7.40 -3.18 -3.41
N VAL A 140 -6.29 -3.46 -2.73
CA VAL A 140 -5.31 -2.46 -2.33
C VAL A 140 -3.92 -2.92 -2.74
N ARG A 141 -3.16 -2.03 -3.40
CA ARG A 141 -1.83 -2.31 -3.95
C ARG A 141 -0.80 -1.36 -3.35
N LEU A 142 0.43 -1.82 -3.17
CA LEU A 142 1.54 -0.99 -2.70
C LEU A 142 2.88 -1.51 -3.21
N HIS A 143 3.86 -0.60 -3.31
CA HIS A 143 5.26 -0.95 -3.48
C HIS A 143 5.99 -0.83 -2.14
N VAL A 144 6.80 -1.83 -1.80
CA VAL A 144 7.65 -1.84 -0.61
C VAL A 144 9.07 -2.23 -0.99
N LEU A 145 10.08 -1.59 -0.39
CA LEU A 145 11.48 -1.92 -0.69
C LEU A 145 11.79 -3.37 -0.32
N ARG A 146 12.64 -4.01 -1.14
CA ARG A 146 13.12 -5.36 -0.90
C ARG A 146 13.85 -5.46 0.46
N GLY A 147 13.44 -6.42 1.29
CA GLY A 147 14.01 -6.65 2.61
C GLY A 147 13.59 -5.64 3.68
N SER A 148 12.64 -4.75 3.40
CA SER A 148 12.11 -3.83 4.41
C SER A 148 11.26 -4.57 5.45
N ALA A 149 11.37 -4.15 6.72
CA ALA A 149 10.57 -4.70 7.81
C ALA A 149 9.06 -4.48 7.60
N ALA A 150 8.68 -3.48 6.79
CA ALA A 150 7.29 -3.19 6.44
C ALA A 150 6.60 -4.34 5.69
N GLN A 151 7.35 -5.20 4.97
CA GLN A 151 6.77 -6.36 4.30
C GLN A 151 6.02 -7.28 5.26
N ARG A 152 6.58 -7.50 6.47
CA ARG A 152 5.94 -8.34 7.49
C ARG A 152 4.67 -7.70 8.05
N LEU A 153 4.60 -6.37 8.10
CA LEU A 153 3.40 -5.65 8.50
C LEU A 153 2.31 -5.91 7.47
N TYR A 154 2.59 -5.65 6.19
CA TYR A 154 1.61 -5.84 5.11
C TYR A 154 1.15 -7.30 5.00
N ALA A 155 2.07 -8.27 5.09
CA ALA A 155 1.71 -9.69 5.06
C ALA A 155 0.70 -10.07 6.15
N ARG A 156 0.85 -9.55 7.38
CA ARG A 156 -0.10 -9.77 8.48
C ARG A 156 -1.48 -9.15 8.23
N HIS A 157 -1.57 -8.18 7.34
CA HIS A 157 -2.82 -7.50 6.96
C HIS A 157 -3.44 -8.05 5.65
N GLY A 158 -2.97 -9.23 5.20
CA GLY A 158 -3.54 -9.94 4.06
C GLY A 158 -3.00 -9.51 2.69
N PHE A 159 -1.88 -8.77 2.67
CA PHE A 159 -1.16 -8.52 1.43
C PHE A 159 -0.28 -9.71 1.08
N HIS A 160 -0.23 -10.08 -0.20
CA HIS A 160 0.70 -11.06 -0.74
C HIS A 160 1.58 -10.41 -1.81
N VAL A 161 2.74 -11.00 -2.06
CA VAL A 161 3.63 -10.55 -3.14
C VAL A 161 3.01 -10.94 -4.48
N GLU A 162 2.80 -9.97 -5.35
CA GLU A 162 2.32 -10.19 -6.73
C GLU A 162 3.49 -10.15 -7.71
N ASP A 163 4.43 -9.23 -7.51
CA ASP A 163 5.63 -9.09 -8.35
C ASP A 163 6.82 -8.62 -7.49
N GLU A 164 8.03 -9.06 -7.88
CA GLU A 164 9.27 -8.71 -7.19
C GLU A 164 10.30 -8.18 -8.19
N GLY A 165 10.56 -6.88 -8.12
CA GLY A 165 11.60 -6.21 -8.85
C GLY A 165 12.96 -6.25 -8.14
N PRO A 166 14.00 -5.70 -8.78
CA PRO A 166 15.36 -5.66 -8.22
C PRO A 166 15.49 -4.78 -6.97
N VAL A 167 14.55 -3.86 -6.74
CA VAL A 167 14.62 -2.84 -5.66
C VAL A 167 13.35 -2.84 -4.81
N ASP A 168 12.20 -3.08 -5.42
CA ASP A 168 10.90 -3.04 -4.78
C ASP A 168 10.08 -4.29 -5.07
N VAL A 169 9.11 -4.54 -4.19
CA VAL A 169 8.18 -5.66 -4.22
C VAL A 169 6.78 -5.07 -4.30
N LEU A 170 6.03 -5.46 -5.32
CA LEU A 170 4.61 -5.16 -5.44
C LEU A 170 3.84 -6.14 -4.56
N MET A 171 3.11 -5.59 -3.58
CA MET A 171 2.23 -6.36 -2.73
C MET A 171 0.77 -5.95 -2.97
N VAL A 172 -0.10 -6.96 -3.07
CA VAL A 172 -1.53 -6.78 -3.33
C VAL A 172 -2.35 -7.47 -2.26
N ARG A 173 -3.39 -6.77 -1.82
CA ARG A 173 -4.51 -7.35 -1.08
C ARG A 173 -5.70 -7.43 -2.03
N PRO A 174 -6.23 -8.64 -2.32
CA PRO A 174 -7.33 -8.79 -3.26
C PRO A 174 -8.62 -8.20 -2.68
N ALA A 175 -9.55 -7.89 -3.58
CA ALA A 175 -10.89 -7.52 -3.16
C ALA A 175 -11.57 -8.70 -2.43
N GLY A 176 -12.39 -8.42 -1.41
CA GLY A 176 -13.09 -9.46 -0.64
C GLY A 176 -12.28 -10.09 0.49
N GLY A 177 -11.29 -9.39 1.05
CA GLY A 177 -10.57 -9.82 2.24
C GLY A 177 -11.44 -9.82 3.50
N THR A 178 -12.43 -10.72 3.55
CA THR A 178 -13.09 -11.17 4.75
C THR A 178 -12.03 -11.86 5.61
N THR A 179 -11.89 -11.41 6.85
CA THR A 179 -11.12 -12.13 7.87
C THR A 179 -11.51 -13.62 7.83
N PRO A 180 -10.59 -14.58 7.74
CA PRO A 180 -10.94 -15.98 7.88
C PRO A 180 -11.31 -16.24 9.36
N GLY A 181 -12.58 -16.01 9.68
CA GLY A 181 -13.20 -16.35 10.96
C GLY A 181 -13.96 -17.68 10.83
N ALA A 182 -13.37 -18.73 11.40
CA ALA A 182 -13.91 -20.01 11.86
C ALA A 182 -15.33 -20.47 11.44
N GLY A 183 -15.37 -21.67 10.85
CA GLY A 183 -16.43 -22.69 10.99
C GLY A 183 -17.50 -22.71 9.88
N GLY A 184 -17.74 -23.79 9.12
CA GLY A 184 -17.26 -25.15 9.24
C GLY A 184 -17.61 -26.00 8.01
N THR A 185 -16.78 -27.02 7.79
CA THR A 185 -17.05 -28.37 7.30
C THR A 185 -18.19 -28.65 6.32
N ALA A 186 -17.76 -29.25 5.20
CA ALA A 186 -18.31 -30.41 4.50
C ALA A 186 -19.66 -30.27 3.78
N ALA A 187 -19.63 -30.45 2.46
CA ALA A 187 -20.12 -31.69 1.82
C ALA A 187 -19.93 -31.60 0.30
N GLY A 188 -19.08 -32.48 -0.25
CA GLY A 188 -19.30 -32.97 -1.61
C GLY A 188 -20.59 -33.80 -1.65
N PRO A 189 -21.20 -33.96 -2.82
CA PRO A 189 -20.96 -35.20 -3.58
C PRO A 189 -20.71 -34.88 -5.06
N GLY A 190 -19.84 -35.60 -5.76
CA GLY A 190 -20.09 -36.97 -6.22
C GLY A 190 -20.27 -36.89 -7.74
N SER A 191 -19.23 -37.24 -8.50
CA SER A 191 -19.16 -38.52 -9.20
C SER A 191 -20.28 -38.74 -10.21
N THR A 192 -20.02 -38.49 -11.50
CA THR A 192 -20.28 -39.50 -12.54
C THR A 192 -19.49 -39.20 -13.83
N ALA A 193 -18.37 -39.91 -14.01
CA ALA A 193 -18.08 -40.57 -15.29
C ALA A 193 -18.61 -42.00 -15.15
N PRO A 194 -19.16 -42.63 -16.21
CA PRO A 194 -18.28 -43.37 -17.13
C PRO A 194 -18.79 -43.38 -18.59
N GLY A 195 -17.91 -43.79 -19.52
CA GLY A 195 -18.35 -44.09 -20.89
C GLY A 195 -17.19 -44.31 -21.85
N ALA A 196 -16.48 -45.42 -21.68
CA ALA A 196 -15.41 -45.88 -22.57
C ALA A 196 -15.92 -46.46 -23.90
N ALA A 197 -15.00 -46.44 -24.88
CA ALA A 197 -14.91 -47.26 -26.09
C ALA A 197 -15.86 -46.92 -27.26
N ARG A 198 -15.44 -46.92 -28.53
CA ARG A 198 -14.54 -47.90 -29.19
C ARG A 198 -13.70 -47.28 -30.31
N ALA A 199 -12.51 -47.84 -30.48
CA ALA A 199 -11.70 -47.81 -31.68
C ALA A 199 -12.05 -49.00 -32.60
N THR A 200 -12.01 -48.77 -33.92
CA THR A 200 -11.74 -49.71 -35.05
C THR A 200 -11.55 -48.82 -36.28
N ALA A 201 -10.34 -48.56 -36.79
CA ALA A 201 -9.50 -49.39 -37.66
C ALA A 201 -10.04 -49.55 -39.11
N GLN A 202 -9.25 -49.00 -40.05
CA GLN A 202 -8.97 -49.41 -41.44
C GLN A 202 -10.10 -49.60 -42.47
N GLY A 203 -9.84 -49.04 -43.65
CA GLY A 203 -10.53 -49.20 -44.92
C GLY A 203 -10.08 -48.13 -45.89
#